data_AF-A0A5E4CQW4-F1
#
_entry.id   AF-A0A5E4CQW4-F1
#
_cell.length_a   1.000
_cell.length_b   1.000
_cell.length_c   1.000
_cell.angle_alpha   90.00
_cell.angle_beta   90.00
_cell.angle_gamma   90.00
#
_symmetry.space_group_name_H-M   'P 1'
#
loop_
_entity.id
_entity.type
_entity.pdbx_description
1 polymer ?
#
loop_
_entity_poly.entity_id
_entity_poly.type
_entity_poly.pdbx_seq_one_letter_code
_entity_poly.pdbx_strand_id
1 'polypeptide(L)'
;MVPAFQGALTMKQVNPSKRLEHLQQAREHFINFLTQCHYYHVARFQLPKTKNNSAENNTASSSMAYPSLVAMASQRQAKIERYKQKKEVEHRLSTLKSAVESGQADDERVREYNLLHLRRWIGISLEEIESIDQEIKILREKDSSREASTSHPESLQERPPMKPFILTRNKAQAKVFGAGYPSLATMTVSDWYEQHRKYGALPDQGIAKATSAEFKRTAQQQEDQEKKEEEDDEKTIHRAREWDDWKDTHPRGYGNRQNMG
;
A
#
# COMPACT_ATOMS: atom_id res chain seq x y z
N MET A 1 -10.36 29.21 -13.42
CA MET A 1 -10.94 28.18 -12.52
C MET A 1 -12.27 27.63 -13.01
N VAL A 2 -13.12 28.43 -13.68
CA VAL A 2 -14.44 28.00 -14.16
C VAL A 2 -14.43 26.63 -14.88
N PRO A 3 -13.52 26.35 -15.84
CA PRO A 3 -13.53 25.04 -16.50
C PRO A 3 -13.16 23.88 -15.57
N ALA A 4 -12.30 24.10 -14.56
CA ALA A 4 -12.01 23.08 -13.56
C ALA A 4 -13.25 22.73 -12.72
N PHE A 5 -14.04 23.74 -12.33
CA PHE A 5 -15.29 23.51 -11.61
C PHE A 5 -16.36 22.85 -12.47
N GLN A 6 -16.45 23.21 -13.76
CA GLN A 6 -17.33 22.52 -14.70
C GLN A 6 -16.98 21.03 -14.76
N GLY A 7 -15.70 20.68 -14.94
CA GLY A 7 -15.25 19.29 -14.91
C GLY A 7 -15.59 18.58 -13.60
N ALA A 8 -15.32 19.21 -12.46
CA ALA A 8 -15.62 18.65 -11.15
C ALA A 8 -17.13 18.42 -10.92
N LEU A 9 -17.99 19.34 -11.37
CA LEU A 9 -19.44 19.21 -11.25
C LEU A 9 -19.99 18.14 -12.22
N THR A 10 -19.49 18.08 -13.45
CA THR A 10 -19.84 17.02 -14.41
C THR A 10 -19.51 15.64 -13.84
N MET A 11 -18.38 15.48 -13.15
CA MET A 11 -18.01 14.22 -12.49
C MET A 11 -18.97 13.80 -11.37
N LYS A 12 -19.74 14.73 -10.79
CA LYS A 12 -20.75 14.45 -9.75
C LYS A 12 -22.12 14.07 -10.31
N GLN A 13 -22.35 14.17 -11.61
CA GLN A 13 -23.63 13.78 -12.23
C GLN A 13 -23.81 12.26 -12.19
N VAL A 14 -24.91 11.81 -11.61
CA VAL A 14 -25.26 10.38 -11.50
C VAL A 14 -26.26 10.00 -12.59
N ASN A 15 -25.73 9.47 -13.70
CA ASN A 15 -26.56 8.84 -14.73
C ASN A 15 -25.75 7.72 -15.42
N PRO A 16 -26.01 6.43 -15.10
CA PRO A 16 -25.22 5.33 -15.63
C PRO A 16 -25.25 5.21 -17.17
N SER A 17 -26.36 5.53 -17.82
CA SER A 17 -26.47 5.43 -19.28
C SER A 17 -25.67 6.51 -20.01
N LYS A 18 -25.46 7.65 -19.37
CA LYS A 18 -24.67 8.78 -19.90
C LYS A 18 -23.29 8.90 -19.28
N ARG A 19 -22.84 7.91 -18.48
CA ARG A 19 -21.57 8.02 -17.75
C ARG A 19 -20.39 8.27 -18.68
N LEU A 20 -20.34 7.58 -19.82
CA LEU A 20 -19.28 7.77 -20.80
C LEU A 20 -19.26 9.20 -21.38
N GLU A 21 -20.43 9.78 -21.62
CA GLU A 21 -20.59 11.17 -22.09
C GLU A 21 -20.08 12.17 -21.03
N HIS A 22 -20.52 12.01 -19.77
CA HIS A 22 -20.08 12.84 -18.66
C HIS A 22 -18.55 12.79 -18.47
N LEU A 23 -17.94 11.60 -18.60
CA LEU A 23 -16.49 11.45 -18.51
C LEU A 23 -15.76 12.18 -19.63
N GLN A 24 -16.27 12.12 -20.87
CA GLN A 24 -15.67 12.82 -22.00
C GLN A 24 -15.78 14.35 -21.84
N GLN A 25 -16.95 14.84 -21.43
CA GLN A 25 -17.16 16.26 -21.15
C GLN A 25 -16.28 16.75 -19.99
N ALA A 26 -16.22 16.01 -18.89
CA ALA A 26 -15.36 16.35 -17.75
C ALA A 26 -13.89 16.41 -18.16
N ARG A 27 -13.43 15.45 -18.97
CA ARG A 27 -12.07 15.44 -19.52
C ARG A 27 -11.78 16.69 -20.33
N GLU A 28 -12.69 17.09 -21.21
CA GLU A 28 -12.55 18.30 -22.02
C GLU A 28 -12.45 19.56 -21.14
N HIS A 29 -13.33 19.69 -20.15
CA HIS A 29 -13.31 20.81 -19.21
C HIS A 29 -11.98 20.91 -18.44
N PHE A 30 -11.45 19.78 -17.94
CA PHE A 30 -10.15 19.75 -17.28
C PHE A 30 -8.99 20.08 -18.22
N ILE A 31 -9.01 19.57 -19.46
CA ILE A 31 -7.99 19.92 -20.47
C ILE A 31 -8.03 21.41 -20.81
N ASN A 32 -9.22 21.99 -20.97
CA ASN A 32 -9.37 23.43 -21.25
C ASN A 32 -8.79 24.26 -20.10
N PHE A 33 -9.06 23.88 -18.85
CA PHE A 33 -8.46 24.52 -17.68
C PHE A 33 -6.93 24.41 -17.68
N LEU A 34 -6.39 23.21 -17.87
CA LEU A 34 -4.94 22.98 -17.86
C LEU A 34 -4.25 23.73 -19.02
N THR A 35 -4.87 23.78 -20.19
CA THR A 35 -4.34 24.52 -21.35
C THR A 35 -4.22 26.01 -21.04
N GLN A 36 -5.24 26.60 -20.42
CA GLN A 36 -5.20 27.99 -19.97
C GLN A 36 -4.10 28.21 -18.92
N CYS A 37 -4.02 27.35 -17.90
CA CYS A 37 -2.99 27.45 -16.86
C CYS A 37 -1.55 27.29 -17.41
N HIS A 38 -1.38 26.46 -18.44
CA HIS A 38 -0.11 26.29 -19.14
C HIS A 38 0.28 27.56 -19.91
N TYR A 39 -0.67 28.15 -20.66
CA TYR A 39 -0.44 29.41 -21.40
C TYR A 39 -0.03 30.56 -20.48
N TYR A 40 -0.65 30.67 -19.30
CA TYR A 40 -0.32 31.69 -18.31
C TYR A 40 0.85 31.31 -17.38
N HIS A 41 1.53 30.17 -17.62
CA HIS A 41 2.70 29.73 -16.86
C HIS A 41 2.49 29.67 -15.34
N VAL A 42 1.28 29.30 -14.90
CA VAL A 42 0.89 29.33 -13.48
C VAL A 42 1.69 28.32 -12.64
N ALA A 43 2.02 27.18 -13.24
CA ALA A 43 2.86 26.13 -12.68
C ALA A 43 3.59 25.38 -13.81
N ARG A 44 4.69 24.70 -13.46
CA ARG A 44 5.40 23.80 -14.38
C ARG A 44 4.79 22.41 -14.29
N PHE A 45 4.14 21.96 -15.35
CA PHE A 45 3.57 20.62 -15.48
C PHE A 45 3.49 20.22 -16.96
N GLN A 46 3.31 18.92 -17.22
CA GLN A 46 3.12 18.40 -18.57
C GLN A 46 1.62 18.32 -18.89
N LEU A 47 1.22 18.84 -20.06
CA LEU A 47 -0.17 18.78 -20.49
C LEU A 47 -0.52 17.32 -20.89
N PRO A 48 -1.62 16.75 -20.35
CA PRO A 48 -2.07 15.43 -20.78
C PRO A 48 -2.40 15.42 -22.27
N LYS A 49 -2.05 14.33 -22.97
CA LYS A 49 -2.26 14.21 -24.42
C LYS A 49 -3.76 14.35 -24.77
N THR A 50 -4.08 15.27 -25.68
CA THR A 50 -5.40 15.32 -26.33
C THR A 50 -5.43 14.23 -27.41
N LYS A 51 -6.46 13.38 -27.37
CA LYS A 51 -6.56 12.16 -28.20
C LYS A 51 -6.57 12.39 -29.73
N ASN A 52 -6.47 13.64 -30.21
CA ASN A 52 -6.58 13.95 -31.63
C ASN A 52 -5.25 13.96 -32.41
N ASN A 53 -4.08 13.85 -31.77
CA ASN A 53 -2.78 13.82 -32.47
C ASN A 53 -1.83 12.75 -31.90
N SER A 54 -2.25 11.48 -31.92
CA SER A 54 -1.34 10.36 -31.68
C SER A 54 -1.89 9.08 -32.30
N ALA A 55 -2.01 9.07 -33.62
CA ALA A 55 -2.04 7.83 -34.41
C ALA A 55 -0.71 7.06 -34.34
N GLU A 56 0.31 7.60 -33.66
CA GLU A 56 1.61 6.95 -33.45
C GLU A 56 1.97 7.01 -31.97
N ASN A 57 1.32 6.20 -31.15
CA ASN A 57 1.93 5.61 -29.95
C ASN A 57 1.21 4.30 -29.65
N ASN A 58 1.21 3.39 -30.63
CA ASN A 58 1.35 1.97 -30.34
C ASN A 58 2.78 1.74 -29.81
N THR A 59 3.15 2.41 -28.71
CA THR A 59 4.31 2.00 -27.93
C THR A 59 3.84 0.77 -27.18
N ALA A 60 4.06 -0.35 -27.85
CA ALA A 60 4.00 -1.71 -27.36
C ALA A 60 3.72 -1.77 -25.86
N SER A 61 2.47 -2.12 -25.53
CA SER A 61 2.14 -2.79 -24.27
C SER A 61 2.85 -4.16 -24.31
N SER A 62 4.17 -4.11 -24.22
CA SER A 62 5.09 -5.24 -24.32
C SER A 62 5.60 -5.54 -22.92
N SER A 63 5.33 -6.79 -22.54
CA SER A 63 5.83 -7.51 -21.38
C SER A 63 5.18 -7.20 -20.03
N MET A 64 4.52 -8.24 -19.49
CA MET A 64 4.36 -8.46 -18.06
C MET A 64 5.74 -8.60 -17.39
N ALA A 65 6.53 -7.52 -17.38
CA ALA A 65 7.67 -7.41 -16.49
C ALA A 65 7.12 -6.85 -15.17
N TYR A 66 7.17 -7.64 -14.11
CA TYR A 66 6.90 -7.14 -12.76
C TYR A 66 7.66 -5.81 -12.57
N PRO A 67 7.00 -4.72 -12.15
CA PRO A 67 7.68 -3.46 -11.93
C PRO A 67 8.86 -3.71 -10.99
N SER A 68 10.06 -3.32 -11.44
CA SER A 68 11.26 -3.39 -10.61
C SER A 68 10.97 -2.76 -9.25
N LEU A 69 11.50 -3.34 -8.17
CA LEU A 69 11.33 -2.79 -6.82
C LEU A 69 11.72 -1.31 -6.74
N VAL A 70 12.71 -0.91 -7.55
CA VAL A 70 13.12 0.50 -7.72
C VAL A 70 12.01 1.33 -8.34
N ALA A 71 11.36 0.85 -9.41
CA ALA A 71 10.24 1.55 -10.05
C ALA A 71 9.04 1.71 -9.09
N MET A 72 8.74 0.67 -8.30
CA MET A 72 7.68 0.74 -7.27
C MET A 72 8.03 1.75 -6.16
N ALA A 73 9.28 1.76 -5.70
CA ALA A 73 9.76 2.73 -4.71
C ALA A 73 9.68 4.16 -5.24
N SER A 74 10.11 4.41 -6.49
CA SER A 74 10.01 5.71 -7.15
C SER A 74 8.57 6.16 -7.32
N GLN A 75 7.67 5.27 -7.75
CA GLN A 75 6.24 5.59 -7.88
C GLN A 75 5.60 5.95 -6.54
N ARG A 76 5.91 5.19 -5.48
CA ARG A 76 5.46 5.48 -4.12
C ARG A 76 5.97 6.85 -3.66
N GLN A 77 7.26 7.13 -3.86
CA GLN A 77 7.89 8.38 -3.46
C GLN A 77 7.25 9.58 -4.17
N ALA A 78 7.01 9.49 -5.48
CA ALA A 78 6.33 10.53 -6.26
C ALA A 78 4.91 10.83 -5.72
N LYS A 79 4.16 9.80 -5.30
CA LYS A 79 2.83 9.96 -4.70
C LYS A 79 2.90 10.65 -3.33
N ILE A 80 3.89 10.31 -2.51
CA ILE A 80 4.13 10.96 -1.21
C ILE A 80 4.45 12.45 -1.42
N GLU A 81 5.32 12.76 -2.37
CA GLU A 81 5.69 14.15 -2.69
C GLU A 81 4.50 14.95 -3.19
N ARG A 82 3.69 14.39 -4.11
CA ARG A 82 2.46 15.03 -4.59
C ARG A 82 1.49 15.31 -3.43
N TYR A 83 1.31 14.34 -2.53
CA TYR A 83 0.44 14.51 -1.35
C TYR A 83 0.98 15.60 -0.41
N LYS A 84 2.30 15.63 -0.14
CA LYS A 84 2.93 16.68 0.68
C LYS A 84 2.73 18.08 0.07
N GLN A 85 2.95 18.21 -1.24
CA GLN A 85 2.73 19.48 -1.96
C GLN A 85 1.27 19.92 -1.90
N LYS A 86 0.31 19.01 -2.11
CA LYS A 86 -1.12 19.28 -1.98
C LYS A 86 -1.45 19.78 -0.57
N LYS A 87 -0.93 19.11 0.45
CA LYS A 87 -1.19 19.46 1.85
C LYS A 87 -0.61 20.81 2.25
N GLU A 88 0.59 21.14 1.78
CA GLU A 88 1.22 22.45 1.99
C GLU A 88 0.39 23.58 1.35
N VAL A 89 -0.06 23.38 0.10
CA VAL A 89 -0.90 24.36 -0.60
C VAL A 89 -2.25 24.54 0.12
N GLU A 90 -2.88 23.46 0.57
CA GLU A 90 -4.14 23.53 1.32
C GLU A 90 -3.96 24.23 2.67
N HIS A 91 -2.86 23.99 3.37
CA HIS A 91 -2.53 24.70 4.59
C HIS A 91 -2.39 26.21 4.36
N ARG A 92 -1.61 26.63 3.35
CA ARG A 92 -1.47 28.07 3.02
C ARG A 92 -2.77 28.73 2.56
N LEU A 93 -3.61 28.00 1.82
CA LEU A 93 -4.94 28.49 1.48
C LEU A 93 -5.80 28.70 2.73
N SER A 94 -5.73 27.79 3.71
CA SER A 94 -6.50 27.91 4.95
C SER A 94 -6.09 29.12 5.79
N THR A 95 -4.79 29.45 5.83
CA THR A 95 -4.29 30.61 6.59
C THR A 95 -4.69 31.94 5.94
N LEU A 96 -4.68 32.02 4.61
CA LEU A 96 -5.02 33.24 3.87
C LEU A 96 -6.54 33.45 3.69
N LYS A 97 -7.34 32.38 3.82
CA LYS A 97 -8.77 32.39 3.48
C LYS A 97 -9.56 33.48 4.21
N SER A 98 -9.46 33.56 5.54
CA SER A 98 -10.26 34.49 6.33
C SER A 98 -9.94 35.96 6.01
N ALA A 99 -8.66 36.29 5.87
CA ALA A 99 -8.21 37.65 5.55
C ALA A 99 -8.63 38.10 4.13
N VAL A 100 -8.61 37.17 3.16
CA VAL A 100 -9.04 37.46 1.78
C VAL A 100 -10.56 37.59 1.68
N GLU A 101 -11.31 36.67 2.29
CA GLU A 101 -12.78 36.70 2.26
C GLU A 101 -13.38 37.88 3.05
N SER A 102 -12.69 38.35 4.11
CA SER A 102 -13.09 39.53 4.88
C SER A 102 -12.69 40.86 4.23
N GLY A 103 -11.92 40.82 3.12
CA GLY A 103 -11.41 42.02 2.44
C GLY A 103 -10.31 42.77 3.22
N GLN A 104 -9.69 42.12 4.21
CA GLN A 104 -8.61 42.70 5.01
C GLN A 104 -7.22 42.47 4.41
N ALA A 105 -7.10 41.55 3.45
CA ALA A 105 -5.86 41.25 2.76
C ALA A 105 -5.50 42.35 1.74
N ASP A 106 -4.20 42.64 1.64
CA ASP A 106 -3.67 43.48 0.55
C ASP A 106 -3.77 42.77 -0.81
N ASP A 107 -3.60 43.54 -1.90
CA ASP A 107 -3.70 43.01 -3.27
C ASP A 107 -2.70 41.87 -3.55
N GLU A 108 -1.51 41.94 -2.94
CA GLU A 108 -0.47 40.92 -3.12
C GLU A 108 -0.88 39.57 -2.50
N ARG A 109 -1.42 39.60 -1.28
CA ARG A 109 -1.96 38.42 -0.58
C ARG A 109 -3.18 37.86 -1.30
N VAL A 110 -4.07 38.72 -1.80
CA VAL A 110 -5.22 38.29 -2.62
C VAL A 110 -4.74 37.60 -3.89
N ARG A 111 -3.72 38.15 -4.56
CA ARG A 111 -3.11 37.53 -5.75
C ARG A 111 -2.47 36.18 -5.41
N GLU A 112 -1.70 36.10 -4.32
CA GLU A 112 -1.09 34.84 -3.86
C GLU A 112 -2.15 33.77 -3.61
N TYR A 113 -3.23 34.10 -2.89
CA TYR A 113 -4.33 33.20 -2.60
C TYR A 113 -4.98 32.62 -3.87
N ASN A 114 -5.24 33.47 -4.87
CA ASN A 114 -5.81 33.03 -6.14
C ASN A 114 -4.85 32.15 -6.95
N LEU A 115 -3.55 32.48 -6.97
CA LEU A 115 -2.53 31.66 -7.62
C LEU A 115 -2.37 30.29 -6.94
N LEU A 116 -2.45 30.24 -5.60
CA LEU A 116 -2.44 28.98 -4.85
C LEU A 116 -3.67 28.12 -5.19
N HIS A 117 -4.84 28.73 -5.33
CA HIS A 117 -6.05 28.02 -5.79
C HIS A 117 -5.85 27.43 -7.19
N LEU A 118 -5.30 28.19 -8.13
CA LEU A 118 -5.02 27.68 -9.47
C LEU A 118 -4.05 26.50 -9.42
N ARG A 119 -2.96 26.60 -8.64
CA ARG A 119 -2.00 25.50 -8.46
C ARG A 119 -2.63 24.26 -7.86
N ARG A 120 -3.48 24.42 -6.84
CA ARG A 120 -4.26 23.32 -6.26
C ARG A 120 -5.14 22.65 -7.32
N TRP A 121 -5.87 23.44 -8.10
CA TRP A 121 -6.75 22.92 -9.15
C TRP A 121 -6.00 22.26 -10.31
N ILE A 122 -4.77 22.68 -10.62
CA ILE A 122 -3.90 21.98 -11.58
C ILE A 122 -3.62 20.56 -11.09
N GLY A 123 -3.23 20.41 -9.82
CA GLY A 123 -2.99 19.09 -9.22
C GLY A 123 -4.24 18.19 -9.27
N ILE A 124 -5.39 18.74 -8.88
CA ILE A 124 -6.68 18.02 -8.91
C ILE A 124 -7.03 17.60 -10.34
N SER A 125 -6.91 18.52 -11.31
CA SER A 125 -7.29 18.23 -12.70
C SER A 125 -6.42 17.13 -13.33
N LEU A 126 -5.13 17.08 -12.99
CA LEU A 126 -4.24 16.01 -13.44
C LEU A 126 -4.62 14.65 -12.84
N GLU A 127 -4.95 14.61 -11.55
CA GLU A 127 -5.44 13.39 -10.86
C GLU A 127 -6.77 12.90 -11.45
N GLU A 128 -7.71 13.83 -11.68
CA GLU A 128 -9.02 13.52 -12.26
C GLU A 128 -8.90 13.02 -13.70
N ILE A 129 -8.04 13.61 -14.54
CA ILE A 129 -7.82 13.13 -15.92
C ILE A 129 -7.28 11.69 -15.93
N GLU A 130 -6.34 11.35 -15.04
CA GLU A 130 -5.82 9.98 -14.91
C GLU A 130 -6.94 9.00 -14.54
N SER A 131 -7.77 9.36 -13.55
CA SER A 131 -8.94 8.59 -13.14
C SER A 131 -9.96 8.41 -14.27
N ILE A 132 -10.29 9.50 -14.98
CA ILE A 132 -11.23 9.50 -16.10
C ILE A 132 -10.72 8.62 -17.25
N ASP A 133 -9.43 8.70 -17.61
CA ASP A 133 -8.89 7.90 -18.71
C ASP A 133 -8.90 6.39 -18.38
N GLN A 134 -8.69 6.00 -17.13
CA GLN A 134 -8.85 4.62 -16.67
C GLN A 134 -10.31 4.16 -16.73
N GLU A 135 -11.25 4.98 -16.26
CA GLU A 135 -12.67 4.63 -16.28
C GLU A 135 -13.23 4.52 -17.71
N ILE A 136 -12.87 5.45 -18.59
CA ILE A 136 -13.24 5.40 -20.01
C ILE A 136 -12.74 4.10 -20.66
N LYS A 137 -11.53 3.65 -20.33
CA LYS A 137 -10.98 2.39 -20.85
C LYS A 137 -11.85 1.20 -20.44
N ILE A 138 -12.21 1.10 -19.16
CA ILE A 138 -13.05 0.01 -18.63
C ILE A 138 -14.44 0.00 -19.28
N LEU A 139 -15.07 1.18 -19.41
CA LEU A 139 -16.41 1.27 -20.01
C LEU A 139 -16.41 0.82 -21.48
N ARG A 140 -15.38 1.20 -22.25
CA ARG A 140 -15.23 0.76 -23.65
C ARG A 140 -15.01 -0.74 -23.78
N GLU A 141 -14.16 -1.32 -22.94
CA GLU A 141 -13.91 -2.77 -22.92
C GLU A 141 -15.19 -3.55 -22.59
N LYS A 142 -16.00 -3.05 -21.63
CA LYS A 142 -17.29 -3.65 -21.27
C LYS A 142 -18.29 -3.65 -22.43
N ASP A 143 -18.43 -2.52 -23.14
CA ASP A 143 -19.38 -2.40 -24.25
C ASP A 143 -18.95 -3.30 -25.43
N SER A 144 -17.66 -3.35 -25.76
CA SER A 144 -17.12 -4.25 -26.80
C SER A 144 -17.31 -5.75 -26.47
N SER A 145 -17.17 -6.13 -25.20
CA SER A 145 -17.40 -7.51 -24.74
C SER A 145 -18.88 -7.89 -24.83
N ARG A 146 -19.79 -6.94 -24.58
CA ARG A 146 -21.24 -7.18 -24.70
C ARG A 146 -21.68 -7.34 -26.15
N GLU A 147 -21.14 -6.55 -27.07
CA GLU A 147 -21.44 -6.64 -28.50
C GLU A 147 -20.93 -7.96 -29.12
N ALA A 148 -19.75 -8.43 -28.70
CA ALA A 148 -19.22 -9.73 -29.13
C ALA A 148 -20.10 -10.92 -28.66
N SER A 149 -20.76 -10.80 -27.50
CA SER A 149 -21.67 -11.82 -26.98
C SER A 149 -23.05 -11.84 -27.65
N THR A 150 -23.48 -10.78 -28.33
CA THR A 150 -24.79 -10.74 -29.01
C THR A 150 -24.83 -11.42 -30.38
N SER A 151 -23.66 -11.77 -30.93
CA SER A 151 -23.53 -12.49 -32.22
C SER A 151 -23.41 -14.02 -32.08
N HIS A 152 -23.50 -14.55 -30.86
CA HIS A 152 -23.63 -15.98 -30.61
C HIS A 152 -24.76 -16.21 -29.62
N PRO A 153 -25.80 -17.00 -29.95
CA PRO A 153 -26.69 -17.53 -28.92
C PRO A 153 -25.89 -18.59 -28.15
N GLU A 154 -24.98 -18.14 -27.30
CA GLU A 154 -24.23 -19.02 -26.43
C GLU A 154 -25.19 -19.46 -25.33
N SER A 155 -25.77 -20.64 -25.58
CA SER A 155 -26.25 -21.56 -24.58
C SER A 155 -25.53 -21.26 -23.27
N LEU A 156 -26.30 -20.88 -22.25
CA LEU A 156 -25.89 -21.01 -20.86
C LEU A 156 -25.51 -22.48 -20.67
N GLN A 157 -24.25 -22.81 -20.96
CA GLN A 157 -23.67 -24.03 -20.45
C GLN A 157 -23.67 -23.80 -18.94
N GLU A 158 -24.66 -24.42 -18.29
CA GLU A 158 -24.70 -24.60 -16.85
C GLU A 158 -23.30 -25.06 -16.45
N ARG A 159 -22.50 -24.12 -15.93
CA ARG A 159 -21.20 -24.48 -15.38
C ARG A 159 -21.52 -25.48 -14.29
N PRO A 160 -20.99 -26.71 -14.36
CA PRO A 160 -21.31 -27.71 -13.35
C PRO A 160 -20.99 -27.11 -11.98
N PRO A 161 -21.89 -27.24 -11.00
CA PRO A 161 -21.71 -26.62 -9.69
C PRO A 161 -20.34 -27.02 -9.16
N MET A 162 -19.54 -26.02 -8.77
CA MET A 162 -18.22 -26.27 -8.22
C MET A 162 -18.37 -27.19 -7.03
N LYS A 163 -17.76 -28.37 -7.11
CA LYS A 163 -17.69 -29.28 -5.97
C LYS A 163 -16.88 -28.57 -4.89
N PRO A 164 -17.41 -28.38 -3.66
CA PRO A 164 -16.62 -27.83 -2.59
C PRO A 164 -15.43 -28.77 -2.35
N PHE A 165 -14.22 -28.24 -2.50
CA PHE A 165 -13.01 -28.95 -2.13
C PHE A 165 -12.60 -28.49 -0.74
N ILE A 166 -12.29 -29.46 0.13
CA ILE A 166 -11.65 -29.15 1.41
C ILE A 166 -10.17 -28.94 1.08
N LEU A 167 -9.62 -27.78 1.44
CA LEU A 167 -8.18 -27.56 1.44
C LEU A 167 -7.57 -28.46 2.54
N THR A 168 -7.37 -29.74 2.22
CA THR A 168 -6.68 -30.67 3.11
C THR A 168 -5.27 -30.15 3.32
N ARG A 169 -4.89 -29.92 4.58
CA ARG A 169 -3.50 -29.60 4.93
C ARG A 169 -2.61 -30.65 4.29
N ASN A 170 -1.60 -30.19 3.55
CA ASN A 170 -0.62 -31.06 2.89
C ASN A 170 -0.16 -32.17 3.86
N LYS A 171 -0.01 -33.41 3.38
CA LYS A 171 0.44 -34.55 4.21
C LYS A 171 1.68 -34.20 5.05
N ALA A 172 2.57 -33.37 4.51
CA ALA A 172 3.74 -32.85 5.24
C ALA A 172 3.36 -31.96 6.44
N GLN A 173 2.42 -31.02 6.28
CA GLN A 173 1.94 -30.18 7.38
C GLN A 173 1.11 -30.96 8.40
N ALA A 174 0.32 -31.96 7.98
CA ALA A 174 -0.39 -32.85 8.90
C ALA A 174 0.55 -33.76 9.70
N LYS A 175 1.75 -34.05 9.18
CA LYS A 175 2.77 -34.83 9.89
C LYS A 175 3.52 -33.98 10.94
N VAL A 176 3.71 -32.69 10.68
CA VAL A 176 4.40 -31.77 11.61
C VAL A 176 3.44 -31.14 12.63
N PHE A 177 2.22 -30.80 12.20
CA PHE A 177 1.24 -30.06 13.00
C PHE A 177 -0.11 -30.77 13.18
N GLY A 178 -0.29 -31.96 12.60
CA GLY A 178 -1.43 -32.82 12.93
C GLY A 178 -1.10 -33.75 14.09
N ALA A 179 -2.12 -34.43 14.63
CA ALA A 179 -2.00 -35.46 15.66
C ALA A 179 -1.33 -36.76 15.13
N GLY A 180 -0.16 -36.63 14.50
CA GLY A 180 0.41 -37.61 13.55
C GLY A 180 1.91 -37.88 13.71
N TYR A 181 2.34 -38.15 14.94
CA TYR A 181 3.47 -38.99 15.42
C TYR A 181 3.20 -39.11 16.94
N PRO A 182 3.49 -40.23 17.63
CA PRO A 182 2.80 -40.62 18.88
C PRO A 182 2.83 -39.48 19.90
N SER A 183 1.71 -38.76 19.99
CA SER A 183 1.55 -37.60 20.88
C SER A 183 1.31 -38.02 22.32
N LEU A 184 1.29 -39.33 22.58
CA LEU A 184 1.39 -39.89 23.90
C LEU A 184 2.82 -40.36 24.12
N ALA A 185 3.43 -39.88 25.19
CA ALA A 185 4.69 -40.43 25.68
C ALA A 185 4.46 -41.92 26.02
N THR A 186 4.94 -42.81 25.16
CA THR A 186 4.88 -44.27 25.36
C THR A 186 5.90 -44.77 26.37
N MET A 187 6.78 -43.90 26.86
CA MET A 187 7.85 -44.25 27.77
C MET A 187 8.22 -43.05 28.64
N THR A 188 8.49 -43.31 29.92
CA THR A 188 8.94 -42.30 30.86
C THR A 188 10.40 -41.95 30.61
N VAL A 189 10.85 -40.76 31.03
CA VAL A 189 12.26 -40.34 30.87
C VAL A 189 13.22 -41.35 31.53
N SER A 190 12.84 -41.93 32.66
CA SER A 190 13.59 -42.98 33.35
C SER A 190 13.72 -44.25 32.51
N ASP A 191 12.62 -44.72 31.92
CA ASP A 191 12.57 -45.93 31.10
C ASP A 191 13.43 -45.76 29.83
N TRP A 192 13.48 -44.55 29.27
CA TRP A 192 14.36 -44.22 28.15
C TRP A 192 15.84 -44.36 28.52
N TYR A 193 16.24 -43.81 29.67
CA TYR A 193 17.60 -43.94 30.19
C TYR A 193 18.00 -45.39 30.45
N GLU A 194 17.08 -46.17 31.02
CA GLU A 194 17.34 -47.56 31.37
C GLU A 194 17.47 -48.45 30.14
N GLN A 195 16.63 -48.23 29.13
CA GLN A 195 16.70 -48.90 27.84
C GLN A 195 18.02 -48.55 27.12
N HIS A 196 18.39 -47.28 27.04
CA HIS A 196 19.63 -46.86 26.38
C HIS A 196 20.90 -47.30 27.12
N ARG A 197 20.86 -47.39 28.46
CA ARG A 197 21.93 -47.99 29.27
C ARG A 197 22.10 -49.48 28.97
N LYS A 198 21.01 -50.22 28.76
CA LYS A 198 21.03 -51.65 28.41
C LYS A 198 21.58 -51.92 27.00
N TYR A 199 21.31 -51.03 26.05
CA TYR A 199 21.82 -51.13 24.66
C TYR A 199 23.20 -50.48 24.46
N GLY A 200 23.84 -49.97 25.52
CA GLY A 200 25.17 -49.35 25.45
C GLY A 200 25.21 -48.07 24.58
N ALA A 201 24.06 -47.47 24.30
CA ALA A 201 23.90 -46.31 23.43
C ALA A 201 23.73 -44.99 24.23
N LEU A 202 24.10 -45.00 25.52
CA LEU A 202 24.18 -43.77 26.29
C LEU A 202 25.49 -43.07 25.88
N PRO A 203 25.45 -41.79 25.49
CA PRO A 203 26.68 -41.03 25.33
C PRO A 203 27.43 -41.14 26.66
N ASP A 204 28.67 -41.63 26.61
CA ASP A 204 29.59 -41.55 27.74
C ASP A 204 29.49 -40.11 28.23
N GLN A 205 28.91 -39.90 29.42
CA GLN A 205 28.95 -38.59 30.03
C GLN A 205 30.44 -38.31 30.15
N GLY A 206 30.94 -37.46 29.25
CA GLY A 206 32.35 -37.18 29.09
C GLY A 206 32.86 -36.55 30.36
N ILE A 207 33.17 -37.37 31.36
CA ILE A 207 34.06 -37.01 32.44
C ILE A 207 35.45 -37.20 31.85
N ALA A 208 35.78 -36.33 30.89
CA ALA A 208 37.16 -35.98 30.67
C ALA A 208 37.67 -35.50 32.03
N LYS A 209 38.72 -36.14 32.57
CA LYS A 209 39.55 -35.56 33.62
C LYS A 209 40.23 -34.32 33.04
N ALA A 210 39.47 -33.25 32.87
CA ALA A 210 39.99 -31.94 32.57
C ALA A 210 40.64 -31.40 33.84
N THR A 211 41.85 -30.88 33.69
CA THR A 211 42.55 -30.23 34.80
C THR A 211 41.72 -29.04 35.28
N SER A 212 41.74 -28.78 36.60
CA SER A 212 40.90 -27.78 37.30
C SER A 212 40.91 -26.36 36.70
N ALA A 213 41.90 -26.02 35.87
CA ALA A 213 42.02 -24.72 35.21
C ALA A 213 41.14 -24.56 33.96
N GLU A 214 40.83 -25.64 33.25
CA GLU A 214 40.10 -25.59 31.98
C GLU A 214 38.58 -25.49 32.21
N PHE A 215 38.08 -26.18 33.25
CA PHE A 215 36.70 -26.07 33.72
C PHE A 215 36.31 -24.66 34.18
N LYS A 216 37.23 -23.92 34.80
CA LYS A 216 36.98 -22.55 35.25
C LYS A 216 36.85 -21.56 34.10
N ARG A 217 37.60 -21.76 33.00
CA ARG A 217 37.55 -20.87 31.83
C ARG A 217 36.30 -21.09 30.99
N THR A 218 35.87 -22.33 30.80
CA THR A 218 34.64 -22.64 30.07
C THR A 218 33.39 -22.26 30.85
N ALA A 219 33.37 -22.46 32.17
CA ALA A 219 32.27 -22.00 33.02
C ALA A 219 32.13 -20.47 33.00
N GLN A 220 33.25 -19.73 33.08
CA GLN A 220 33.22 -18.26 33.02
C GLN A 220 32.76 -17.75 31.65
N GLN A 221 33.16 -18.39 30.55
CA GLN A 221 32.70 -18.04 29.21
C GLN A 221 31.23 -18.35 28.98
N GLN A 222 30.70 -19.44 29.54
CA GLN A 222 29.27 -19.74 29.49
C GLN A 222 28.46 -18.75 30.33
N GLU A 223 28.92 -18.41 31.54
CA GLU A 223 28.24 -17.45 32.42
C GLU A 223 28.22 -16.03 31.82
N ASP A 224 29.30 -15.62 31.14
CA ASP A 224 29.37 -14.34 30.43
C ASP A 224 28.48 -14.33 29.16
N GLN A 225 28.28 -15.49 28.52
CA GLN A 225 27.44 -15.63 27.34
C GLN A 225 25.95 -15.68 27.71
N GLU A 226 25.58 -16.40 28.77
CA GLU A 226 24.22 -16.41 29.34
C GLU A 226 23.85 -15.02 29.85
N LYS A 227 24.73 -14.32 30.59
CA LYS A 227 24.45 -12.93 31.01
C LYS A 227 24.25 -11.99 29.84
N LYS A 228 24.98 -12.20 28.73
CA LYS A 228 24.84 -11.37 27.53
C LYS A 228 23.54 -11.65 26.79
N GLU A 229 23.09 -12.90 26.75
CA GLU A 229 21.79 -13.29 26.19
C GLU A 229 20.64 -12.80 27.07
N GLU A 230 20.74 -12.93 28.40
CA GLU A 230 19.77 -12.38 29.36
C GLU A 230 19.68 -10.86 29.28
N GLU A 231 20.81 -10.16 29.12
CA GLU A 231 20.82 -8.70 29.00
C GLU A 231 20.25 -8.23 27.65
N ASP A 232 20.46 -8.99 26.56
CA ASP A 232 19.83 -8.71 25.25
C ASP A 232 18.32 -8.98 25.31
N ASP A 233 17.89 -10.01 26.04
CA ASP A 233 16.48 -10.31 26.30
C ASP A 233 15.84 -9.23 27.20
N GLU A 234 16.49 -8.78 28.26
CA GLU A 234 16.01 -7.68 29.10
C GLU A 234 15.92 -6.36 28.33
N LYS A 235 16.93 -6.03 27.50
CA LYS A 235 16.89 -4.85 26.62
C LYS A 235 15.78 -4.97 25.58
N THR A 236 15.53 -6.17 25.06
CA THR A 236 14.44 -6.43 24.12
C THR A 236 13.08 -6.27 24.78
N ILE A 237 12.91 -6.78 26.00
CA ILE A 237 11.70 -6.62 26.81
C ILE A 237 11.50 -5.15 27.18
N HIS A 238 12.55 -4.43 27.58
CA HIS A 238 12.47 -3.01 27.92
C HIS A 238 12.06 -2.16 26.71
N ARG A 239 12.68 -2.40 25.55
CA ARG A 239 12.32 -1.73 24.30
C ARG A 239 10.89 -2.06 23.88
N ALA A 240 10.42 -3.29 24.09
CA ALA A 240 9.04 -3.68 23.80
C ALA A 240 8.04 -2.96 24.72
N ARG A 241 8.37 -2.78 26.00
CA ARG A 241 7.56 -2.01 26.97
C ARG A 241 7.51 -0.53 26.62
N GLU A 242 8.66 0.09 26.34
CA GLU A 242 8.74 1.49 25.89
C GLU A 242 7.95 1.73 24.60
N TRP A 243 7.97 0.74 23.69
CA TRP A 243 7.19 0.80 22.46
C TRP A 243 5.68 0.69 22.73
N ASP A 244 5.28 -0.03 23.76
CA ASP A 244 3.88 -0.12 24.20
C ASP A 244 3.40 1.19 24.83
N ASP A 245 4.15 1.74 25.79
CA ASP A 245 3.88 3.04 26.42
C ASP A 245 3.80 4.18 25.39
N TRP A 246 4.66 4.13 24.36
CA TRP A 246 4.63 5.08 23.27
C TRP A 246 3.35 4.96 22.42
N LYS A 247 2.87 3.75 22.14
CA LYS A 247 1.61 3.54 21.39
C LYS A 247 0.39 4.00 22.19
N ASP A 248 0.41 3.83 23.51
CA ASP A 248 -0.67 4.28 24.40
C ASP A 248 -0.75 5.81 24.46
N THR A 249 0.39 6.50 24.47
CA THR A 249 0.46 7.97 24.39
C THR A 249 0.24 8.53 22.98
N HIS A 250 0.40 7.71 21.94
CA HIS A 250 0.22 8.09 20.53
C HIS A 250 -0.82 7.21 19.82
N PRO A 251 -2.13 7.36 20.13
CA PRO A 251 -3.19 6.61 19.49
C PRO A 251 -3.14 6.71 17.97
N ARG A 252 -3.50 5.62 17.28
CA ARG A 252 -3.64 5.63 15.82
C ARG A 252 -4.62 6.73 15.41
N GLY A 253 -4.13 7.67 14.60
CA GLY A 253 -4.92 8.83 14.16
C GLY A 253 -4.74 10.10 14.99
N TYR A 254 -3.81 10.16 15.95
CA TYR A 254 -3.50 11.37 16.72
C TYR A 254 -3.23 12.61 15.83
N GLY A 255 -2.69 12.42 14.62
CA GLY A 255 -2.48 13.47 13.61
C GLY A 255 -3.64 13.74 12.64
N ASN A 256 -4.73 12.97 12.68
CA ASN A 256 -5.90 13.11 11.79
C ASN A 256 -7.17 13.51 12.55
N ARG A 257 -7.05 14.43 13.51
CA ARG A 257 -8.19 14.93 14.31
C ARG A 257 -8.96 16.08 13.66
N GLN A 258 -8.42 16.69 12.61
CA GLN A 258 -8.99 17.85 11.90
C GLN A 258 -9.80 17.45 10.66
N ASN A 259 -9.85 16.16 10.31
CA ASN A 259 -10.57 15.66 9.13
C ASN A 259 -11.62 14.62 9.55
N MET A 260 -12.38 14.94 10.60
CA MET A 260 -13.58 14.21 11.01
C MET A 260 -14.74 14.82 10.21
N GLY A 261 -15.02 14.21 9.05
CA GLY A 261 -16.27 14.43 8.33
C GLY A 261 -17.44 13.75 9.03
#